data_AF-A0A4S2UXL8-F1
#
_entry.id   AF-A0A4S2UXL8-F1
#
_cell.length_a   1.000
_cell.length_b   1.000
_cell.length_c   1.000
_cell.angle_alpha   90.00
_cell.angle_beta   90.00
_cell.angle_gamma   90.00
#
_symmetry.space_group_name_H-M   'P 1'
#
loop_
_entity.id
_entity.type
_entity.pdbx_description
1 polymer ?
#
loop_
_entity_poly.entity_id
_entity_poly.type
_entity_poly.pdbx_seq_one_letter_code
_entity_poly.pdbx_strand_id
1 'polypeptide(L)'
;MFRAGLGPLFRGRLLLLVHTGRTTGRPRRTVIEVVESATVDGRRSWTVASGFGPDADWYRNLVRTPHAAVQDGRRFHAVTAHLLPAEEGGEVMSRYASRHPRTARRLAGFMGLAVDGRTVDYHRVGESLPFVRLVEGTGPRR
;
A
#
# COMPACT_ATOMS: atom_id res chain seq x y z
N MET A 1 9.47 0.45 -13.97
CA MET A 1 8.36 0.32 -14.95
C MET A 1 7.07 0.15 -14.17
N PHE A 2 6.04 0.94 -14.49
CA PHE A 2 4.72 0.84 -13.86
C PHE A 2 3.96 -0.36 -14.40
N ARG A 3 3.85 -1.43 -13.60
CA ARG A 3 2.92 -2.53 -13.86
C ARG A 3 2.35 -3.06 -12.56
N ALA A 4 1.54 -2.26 -11.85
CA ALA A 4 0.53 -2.84 -10.97
C ALA A 4 -0.81 -2.78 -11.73
N GLY A 5 -0.95 -3.69 -12.70
CA GLY A 5 -2.02 -3.74 -13.69
C GLY A 5 -3.36 -4.21 -13.12
N LEU A 6 -3.93 -3.43 -12.19
CA LEU A 6 -5.22 -3.73 -11.58
C LEU A 6 -6.11 -2.48 -11.45
N GLY A 7 -5.76 -1.38 -12.13
CA GLY A 7 -6.48 -0.09 -12.10
C GLY A 7 -8.02 -0.17 -12.20
N PRO A 8 -8.61 -1.02 -13.07
CA PRO A 8 -10.07 -1.19 -13.16
C PRO A 8 -10.72 -1.92 -11.98
N LEU A 9 -9.98 -2.74 -11.22
CA LEU A 9 -10.52 -3.46 -10.05
C LEU A 9 -10.77 -2.53 -8.85
N PHE A 10 -10.07 -1.41 -8.77
CA PHE A 10 -9.87 -0.73 -7.49
C PHE A 10 -10.61 0.60 -7.33
N ARG A 11 -11.59 0.93 -8.19
CA ARG A 11 -12.57 2.06 -8.11
C ARG A 11 -12.28 3.07 -6.98
N GLY A 12 -11.34 4.00 -7.20
CA GLY A 12 -11.07 5.12 -6.28
C GLY A 12 -10.09 4.87 -5.13
N ARG A 13 -9.42 3.71 -5.07
CA ARG A 13 -8.44 3.35 -4.02
C ARG A 13 -6.99 3.46 -4.47
N LEU A 14 -6.74 4.32 -5.47
CA LEU A 14 -5.40 4.57 -5.99
C LEU A 14 -4.85 5.85 -5.40
N LEU A 15 -3.58 5.82 -5.04
CA LEU A 15 -2.85 6.93 -4.47
C LEU A 15 -1.56 7.13 -5.27
N LEU A 16 -1.26 8.37 -5.66
CA LEU A 16 0.02 8.68 -6.30
C LEU A 16 1.06 8.93 -5.22
N LEU A 17 1.97 7.99 -5.03
CA LEU A 17 3.14 8.16 -4.16
C LEU A 17 4.24 8.91 -4.92
N VAL A 18 4.73 9.99 -4.33
CA VAL A 18 5.94 10.71 -4.73
C VAL A 18 7.03 10.40 -3.70
N HIS A 19 8.08 9.69 -4.12
CA HIS A 19 9.16 9.20 -3.24
C HIS A 19 10.55 9.53 -3.80
N THR A 20 11.57 9.39 -2.96
CA THR A 20 12.96 9.71 -3.33
C THR A 20 13.69 8.47 -3.83
N GLY A 21 14.17 8.48 -5.07
CA GLY A 21 14.92 7.36 -5.64
C GLY A 21 16.20 7.07 -4.87
N ARG A 22 16.38 5.84 -4.35
CA ARG A 22 17.52 5.50 -3.46
C ARG A 22 18.90 5.72 -4.05
N THR A 23 19.04 5.46 -5.35
CA THR A 23 20.32 5.59 -6.04
C THR A 23 20.53 7.00 -6.56
N THR A 24 19.47 7.64 -7.05
CA THR A 24 19.57 8.90 -7.79
C THR A 24 19.28 10.15 -6.99
N GLY A 25 18.67 10.05 -5.80
CA GLY A 25 18.16 11.19 -5.03
C GLY A 25 16.98 11.94 -5.67
N ARG A 26 16.65 11.66 -6.94
CA ARG A 26 15.57 12.32 -7.69
C ARG A 26 14.18 11.84 -7.27
N PRO A 27 13.16 12.72 -7.33
CA PRO A 27 11.77 12.33 -7.15
C PRO A 27 11.32 11.28 -8.16
N ARG A 28 10.56 10.30 -7.68
CA ARG A 28 9.93 9.22 -8.44
C ARG A 28 8.45 9.20 -8.12
N ARG A 29 7.65 8.78 -9.09
CA ARG A 29 6.19 8.71 -8.95
C ARG A 29 5.73 7.27 -9.10
N THR A 30 4.88 6.80 -8.20
CA THR A 30 4.31 5.44 -8.21
C THR A 30 2.86 5.48 -7.74
N VAL A 31 1.92 5.20 -8.62
CA VAL A 31 0.52 4.87 -8.29
C VAL A 31 0.49 3.51 -7.62
N ILE A 32 -0.06 3.48 -6.42
CA ILE A 32 -0.18 2.30 -5.55
C ILE A 32 -1.63 2.17 -5.07
N GLU A 33 -2.01 0.94 -4.70
CA GLU A 33 -3.32 0.66 -4.14
C GLU A 33 -3.31 0.84 -2.62
N VAL A 34 -4.35 1.50 -2.10
CA VAL A 34 -4.62 1.62 -0.68
C VAL A 34 -5.53 0.48 -0.23
N VAL A 35 -5.07 -0.32 0.72
CA VAL A 35 -5.83 -1.42 1.33
C VAL A 35 -6.63 -0.96 2.55
N GLU A 36 -6.21 0.13 3.18
CA GLU A 36 -6.90 0.71 4.32
C GLU A 36 -6.63 2.22 4.39
N SER A 37 -7.67 3.01 4.62
CA SER A 37 -7.55 4.42 4.99
C SER A 37 -8.09 4.58 6.42
N ALA A 38 -7.33 5.25 7.28
CA ALA A 38 -7.67 5.42 8.69
C ALA A 38 -7.19 6.78 9.22
N THR A 39 -7.64 7.15 10.41
CA THR A 39 -7.09 8.27 11.17
C THR A 39 -6.23 7.72 12.30
N VAL A 40 -4.96 8.11 12.38
CA VAL A 40 -4.02 7.74 13.43
C VAL A 40 -3.56 9.03 14.12
N ASP A 41 -3.75 9.13 15.43
CA ASP A 41 -3.40 10.32 16.24
C ASP A 41 -3.96 11.63 15.67
N GLY A 42 -5.19 11.59 15.16
CA GLY A 42 -5.87 12.74 14.54
C GLY A 42 -5.39 13.11 13.13
N ARG A 43 -4.53 12.28 12.52
CA ARG A 43 -3.94 12.51 11.18
C ARG A 43 -4.41 11.46 10.19
N ARG A 44 -4.53 11.85 8.92
CA ARG A 44 -4.89 10.88 7.87
C ARG A 44 -3.77 9.87 7.70
N SER A 45 -4.15 8.63 7.43
CA SER A 45 -3.22 7.57 7.11
C SER A 45 -3.76 6.67 6.01
N TRP A 46 -2.83 6.13 5.22
CA TRP A 46 -3.12 5.20 4.14
C TRP A 46 -2.17 4.01 4.27
N THR A 47 -2.72 2.82 4.44
CA THR A 47 -1.95 1.57 4.42
C THR A 47 -1.95 1.00 3.01
N VAL A 48 -0.76 0.67 2.51
CA VAL A 48 -0.52 0.14 1.17
C VAL A 48 0.25 -1.17 1.26
N ALA A 49 -0.03 -2.09 0.34
CA ALA A 49 0.65 -3.37 0.24
C ALA A 49 1.65 -3.37 -0.93
N SER A 50 2.83 -3.95 -0.73
CA SER A 50 3.76 -4.24 -1.81
C SER A 50 3.45 -5.59 -2.43
N GLY A 51 2.55 -5.62 -3.41
CA GLY A 51 2.17 -6.85 -4.13
C GLY A 51 3.30 -7.50 -4.95
N PHE A 52 4.41 -6.79 -5.21
CA PHE A 52 5.63 -7.35 -5.80
C PHE A 52 6.68 -7.71 -4.75
N GLY A 53 6.28 -7.76 -3.48
CA GLY A 53 7.17 -8.08 -2.37
C GLY A 53 8.18 -6.97 -2.06
N PRO A 54 9.22 -7.29 -1.29
CA PRO A 54 10.19 -6.30 -0.78
C PRO A 54 11.11 -5.72 -1.86
N ASP A 55 11.10 -6.29 -3.07
CA ASP A 55 11.94 -5.84 -4.18
C ASP A 55 11.38 -4.65 -4.95
N ALA A 56 10.12 -4.27 -4.70
CA ALA A 56 9.52 -3.12 -5.34
C ALA A 56 10.34 -1.84 -5.08
N ASP A 57 10.73 -1.15 -6.15
CA ASP A 57 11.61 0.02 -6.03
C ASP A 57 11.06 1.10 -5.11
N TRP A 58 9.75 1.35 -5.16
CA TRP A 58 9.10 2.34 -4.29
C TRP A 58 9.19 1.94 -2.81
N TYR A 59 9.03 0.64 -2.51
CA TYR A 59 9.13 0.12 -1.15
C TYR A 59 10.55 0.30 -0.63
N ARG A 60 11.57 -0.17 -1.38
CA ARG A 60 12.99 -0.01 -1.03
C ARG A 60 13.40 1.45 -0.89
N ASN A 61 12.81 2.33 -1.69
CA ASN A 61 13.05 3.78 -1.57
C ASN A 61 12.45 4.34 -0.28
N LEU A 62 11.24 3.94 0.13
CA LEU A 62 10.65 4.34 1.40
C LEU A 62 11.39 3.77 2.62
N VAL A 63 11.90 2.54 2.53
CA VAL A 63 12.76 1.96 3.59
C VAL A 63 13.97 2.85 3.85
N ARG A 64 14.60 3.38 2.80
CA ARG A 64 15.77 4.27 2.93
C ARG A 64 15.38 5.72 3.25
N THR A 65 14.25 6.21 2.73
CA THR A 65 13.82 7.60 2.88
C THR A 65 12.31 7.62 3.11
N PRO A 66 11.88 7.59 4.39
CA PRO A 66 10.47 7.41 4.73
C PRO A 66 9.61 8.66 4.47
N HIS A 67 10.24 9.82 4.27
CA HIS A 67 9.55 11.05 3.92
C HIS A 67 9.14 11.04 2.46
N ALA A 68 7.84 11.22 2.21
CA ALA A 68 7.24 11.18 0.89
C ALA A 68 6.06 12.16 0.80
N ALA A 69 5.46 12.24 -0.38
CA ALA A 69 4.16 12.87 -0.55
C ALA A 69 3.21 11.91 -1.24
N VAL A 70 1.93 12.02 -0.91
CA VAL A 70 0.87 11.26 -1.55
C VAL A 70 -0.15 12.20 -2.17
N GLN A 71 -0.67 11.85 -3.34
CA GLN A 71 -1.85 12.48 -3.91
C GLN A 71 -3.06 11.58 -3.65
N ASP A 72 -4.00 12.08 -2.85
CA ASP A 72 -5.32 11.48 -2.64
C ASP A 72 -6.35 12.36 -3.36
N GLY A 73 -6.92 11.82 -4.45
CA GLY A 73 -7.73 12.60 -5.38
C GLY A 73 -6.96 13.81 -5.95
N ARG A 74 -7.37 15.02 -5.54
CA ARG A 74 -6.76 16.29 -5.98
C ARG A 74 -5.78 16.90 -4.96
N ARG A 75 -5.68 16.33 -3.76
CA ARG A 75 -4.91 16.92 -2.65
C ARG A 75 -3.60 16.18 -2.47
N PHE A 76 -2.54 16.94 -2.21
CA PHE A 76 -1.24 16.39 -1.83
C PHE A 76 -1.07 16.45 -0.32
N HIS A 77 -0.56 15.38 0.25
CA HIS A 77 -0.25 15.25 1.67
C HIS A 77 1.21 14.87 1.83
N ALA A 78 1.95 15.60 2.66
CA ALA A 78 3.26 15.15 3.12
C ALA A 78 3.05 14.00 4.11
N VAL A 79 3.79 12.91 3.94
CA VAL A 79 3.64 11.71 4.77
C VAL A 79 4.97 11.16 5.24
N THR A 80 4.93 10.45 6.35
CA THR A 80 6.00 9.58 6.82
C THR A 80 5.57 8.13 6.65
N ALA A 81 6.43 7.32 6.04
CA ALA A 81 6.23 5.89 5.84
C ALA A 81 6.66 5.10 7.08
N HIS A 82 5.77 4.22 7.54
CA HIS A 82 5.99 3.27 8.63
C HIS A 82 5.80 1.86 8.09
N LEU A 83 6.84 1.04 8.13
CA LEU A 83 6.74 -0.36 7.75
C LEU A 83 5.94 -1.09 8.82
N LEU A 84 4.98 -1.92 8.39
CA LEU A 84 4.20 -2.71 9.34
C LEU A 84 4.87 -4.07 9.59
N PRO A 85 4.83 -4.58 10.83
CA PRO A 85 5.17 -5.98 11.12
C PRO A 85 4.28 -6.95 10.32
N ALA A 86 4.77 -8.17 10.08
CA ALA A 86 4.06 -9.20 9.33
C ALA A 86 2.68 -9.52 9.94
N GLU A 87 2.62 -9.65 11.28
CA GLU A 87 1.37 -9.88 12.03
C GLU A 87 0.30 -8.83 11.70
N GLU A 88 0.68 -7.54 11.77
CA GLU A 88 -0.23 -6.44 11.46
C GLU A 88 -0.63 -6.43 9.97
N GLY A 89 0.27 -6.84 9.08
CA GLY A 89 -0.04 -7.10 7.68
C GLY A 89 -1.12 -8.17 7.48
N GLY A 90 -1.04 -9.26 8.25
CA GLY A 90 -2.04 -10.33 8.29
C GLY A 90 -3.43 -9.82 8.71
N GLU A 91 -3.48 -9.01 9.76
CA GLU A 91 -4.73 -8.40 10.20
C GLU A 91 -5.30 -7.43 9.16
N VAL A 92 -4.46 -6.56 8.58
CA VAL A 92 -4.87 -5.61 7.53
C VAL A 92 -5.47 -6.35 6.35
N MET A 93 -4.81 -7.41 5.90
CA MET A 93 -5.28 -8.19 4.75
C MET A 93 -6.56 -8.97 5.06
N SER A 94 -6.72 -9.46 6.29
CA SER A 94 -7.96 -10.10 6.76
C SER A 94 -9.14 -9.12 6.80
N ARG A 95 -8.90 -7.89 7.29
CA ARG A 95 -9.90 -6.81 7.25
C ARG A 95 -10.23 -6.40 5.82
N TYR A 96 -9.22 -6.27 4.96
CA TYR A 96 -9.40 -5.96 3.54
C TYR A 96 -10.26 -7.01 2.84
N ALA A 97 -9.98 -8.30 3.04
CA ALA A 97 -10.73 -9.39 2.44
C ALA A 97 -12.19 -9.42 2.90
N SER A 98 -12.43 -9.18 4.19
CA SER A 98 -13.79 -9.07 4.74
C SER A 98 -14.59 -7.91 4.14
N ARG A 99 -13.95 -6.74 3.96
CA ARG A 99 -14.58 -5.55 3.35
C ARG A 99 -14.76 -5.66 1.84
N HIS A 100 -13.86 -6.40 1.17
CA HIS A 100 -13.76 -6.43 -0.30
C HIS A 100 -13.59 -7.85 -0.87
N PRO A 101 -14.48 -8.80 -0.57
CA PRO A 101 -14.27 -10.23 -0.83
C PRO A 101 -14.02 -10.56 -2.32
N ARG A 102 -14.77 -9.91 -3.22
CA ARG A 102 -14.59 -10.08 -4.68
C ARG A 102 -13.23 -9.55 -5.16
N THR A 103 -12.77 -8.45 -4.57
CA THR A 103 -11.52 -7.81 -4.97
C THR A 103 -10.33 -8.61 -4.42
N ALA A 104 -10.39 -9.01 -3.15
CA ALA A 104 -9.39 -9.83 -2.50
C ALA A 104 -9.20 -11.19 -3.20
N ARG A 105 -10.30 -11.83 -3.65
CA ARG A 105 -10.22 -13.08 -4.43
C ARG A 105 -9.49 -12.89 -5.76
N ARG A 106 -9.74 -11.78 -6.47
CA ARG A 106 -9.05 -11.47 -7.72
C ARG A 106 -7.58 -11.15 -7.50
N LEU A 107 -7.25 -10.43 -6.42
CA LEU A 107 -5.88 -10.14 -6.03
C LEU A 107 -5.11 -11.42 -5.68
N ALA A 108 -5.70 -12.32 -4.88
CA ALA A 108 -5.12 -13.63 -4.56
C ALA A 108 -4.82 -14.43 -5.83
N GLY A 109 -5.79 -14.51 -6.76
CA GLY A 109 -5.59 -15.17 -8.05
C GLY A 109 -4.50 -14.53 -8.91
N PHE A 110 -4.42 -13.20 -8.96
CA PHE A 110 -3.36 -12.48 -9.67
C PHE A 110 -1.98 -12.74 -9.07
N MET A 111 -1.89 -12.89 -7.75
CA MET A 111 -0.63 -13.19 -7.04
C MET A 111 -0.26 -14.69 -7.09
N GLY A 112 -1.06 -15.54 -7.75
CA GLY A 112 -0.82 -16.99 -7.81
C GLY A 112 -1.00 -17.69 -6.46
N LEU A 113 -1.66 -17.03 -5.50
CA LEU A 113 -1.94 -17.58 -4.18
C LEU A 113 -3.17 -18.48 -4.32
N ALA A 114 -3.00 -19.76 -4.00
CA ALA A 114 -3.93 -20.85 -4.32
C ALA A 114 -5.41 -20.43 -4.26
N VAL A 115 -6.06 -20.44 -5.43
CA VAL A 115 -7.53 -20.32 -5.58
C VAL A 115 -8.06 -21.70 -5.97
N ASP A 116 -7.51 -22.75 -5.37
CA ASP A 116 -7.73 -24.16 -5.73
C ASP A 116 -9.01 -24.73 -5.09
N GLY A 117 -10.06 -23.91 -4.99
CA GLY A 117 -11.31 -24.27 -4.30
C GLY A 117 -11.24 -24.28 -2.77
N ARG A 118 -10.06 -24.07 -2.18
CA ARG A 118 -9.89 -23.85 -0.73
C ARG A 118 -10.06 -22.37 -0.38
N THR A 119 -10.52 -22.10 0.84
CA THR A 119 -10.62 -20.73 1.38
C THR A 119 -9.23 -20.10 1.43
N VAL A 120 -9.04 -18.95 0.78
CA VAL A 120 -7.77 -18.20 0.87
C VAL A 120 -7.61 -17.73 2.30
N ASP A 121 -6.51 -18.12 2.94
CA ASP A 121 -6.11 -17.59 4.25
C ASP A 121 -5.46 -16.22 4.06
N TYR A 122 -6.30 -15.18 4.05
CA TYR A 122 -5.84 -13.81 3.85
C TYR A 122 -4.93 -13.29 4.97
N HIS A 123 -4.97 -13.90 6.16
CA HIS A 123 -4.05 -13.57 7.24
C HIS A 123 -2.62 -13.96 6.86
N ARG A 124 -2.43 -15.22 6.44
CA ARG A 124 -1.12 -15.69 5.95
C ARG A 124 -0.65 -14.95 4.70
N VAL A 125 -1.57 -14.57 3.81
CA VAL A 125 -1.23 -13.71 2.66
C VAL A 125 -0.66 -12.38 3.16
N GLY A 126 -1.31 -11.75 4.14
CA GLY A 126 -0.84 -10.49 4.71
C GLY A 126 0.52 -10.61 5.42
N GLU A 127 0.77 -11.70 6.15
CA GLU A 127 2.07 -11.94 6.78
C GLU A 127 3.22 -12.07 5.76
N SER A 128 2.92 -12.55 4.54
CA SER A 128 3.92 -12.74 3.49
C SER A 128 4.21 -11.49 2.65
N LEU A 129 3.39 -10.44 2.78
CA LEU A 129 3.49 -9.22 1.98
C LEU A 129 4.04 -8.05 2.81
N PRO A 130 4.95 -7.22 2.27
CA PRO A 130 5.35 -6.00 2.95
C PRO A 130 4.22 -4.97 2.91
N PHE A 131 3.90 -4.39 4.06
CA PHE A 131 2.97 -3.27 4.17
C PHE A 131 3.68 -2.01 4.63
N VAL A 132 3.16 -0.87 4.19
CA VAL A 132 3.60 0.45 4.62
C VAL A 132 2.37 1.26 4.98
N ARG A 133 2.36 1.85 6.19
CA ARG A 133 1.41 2.87 6.60
C ARG A 133 2.03 4.25 6.36
N LEU A 134 1.37 5.03 5.52
CA LEU A 134 1.73 6.41 5.21
C LEU A 134 0.91 7.30 6.13
N VAL A 135 1.54 7.97 7.10
CA VAL A 135 0.86 8.86 8.05
C VAL A 135 1.13 10.30 7.64
N GLU A 136 0.07 11.10 7.53
CA GLU A 136 0.17 12.53 7.24
C GLU A 136 1.03 13.23 8.29
N GLY A 137 2.05 13.94 7.83
CA GLY A 137 2.91 14.75 8.67
C GLY A 137 2.20 16.02 9.14
N THR A 138 2.69 16.61 10.22
CA THR A 138 2.31 17.96 10.66
C THR A 138 2.91 19.02 9.73
N GLY A 139 2.47 19.04 8.47
CA GLY A 139 2.71 20.16 7.57
C GLY A 139 1.63 21.24 7.74
N PRO A 140 1.92 22.51 7.46
CA PRO A 140 0.91 23.56 7.57
C PRO A 140 -0.28 23.22 6.67
N ARG A 141 -1.49 23.25 7.23
CA ARG A 141 -2.74 23.23 6.47
C ARG A 141 -2.72 24.47 5.56
N ARG A 142 -2.45 24.27 4.27
CA ARG A 142 -2.69 25.31 3.26
C ARG A 142 -4.17 25.47 3.01
#